data_AF-A0A0L8L497-F1
#
_entry.id   AF-A0A0L8L497-F1
#
_cell.length_a   1.000
_cell.length_b   1.000
_cell.length_c   1.000
_cell.angle_alpha   90.00
_cell.angle_beta   90.00
_cell.angle_gamma   90.00
#
_symmetry.space_group_name_H-M   'P 1'
#
loop_
_entity.id
_entity.type
_entity.pdbx_description
1 polymer ?
#
loop_
_entity_poly.entity_id
_entity_poly.type
_entity_poly.pdbx_seq_one_letter_code
_entity_poly.pdbx_strand_id
1 'polypeptide(L)'
;MNAPKAAPVSNHGRDGLMASNSQGRAARNYEPNSYDGPAETGRPLSAPLAVDGWTGTHEAPLHTKDDDFFQAGELYRLMSQEERSRLVANIAGGLSQVSLDAVIEKNLTHFHAADPEYGRRVEEAVRALRED
;
A
#
# COMPACT_ATOMS: atom_id res chain seq x y z
N MET A 1 5.91 -25.41 1.46
CA MET A 1 5.25 -24.36 0.65
C MET A 1 6.15 -23.16 0.41
N ASN A 2 6.72 -22.58 1.48
CA ASN A 2 7.48 -21.32 1.39
C ASN A 2 8.95 -21.49 0.97
N ALA A 3 9.47 -22.71 0.91
CA ALA A 3 10.83 -22.97 0.43
C ALA A 3 10.92 -22.61 -1.06
N PRO A 4 12.03 -21.96 -1.50
CA PRO A 4 12.22 -21.65 -2.91
C PRO A 4 12.27 -22.95 -3.72
N LYS A 5 11.60 -22.93 -4.87
CA LYS A 5 11.49 -24.11 -5.76
C LYS A 5 12.33 -23.99 -7.02
N ALA A 6 12.71 -22.77 -7.40
CA ALA A 6 13.39 -22.48 -8.67
C ALA A 6 14.93 -22.55 -8.55
N ALA A 7 15.49 -22.58 -7.34
CA ALA A 7 16.93 -22.62 -7.12
C ALA A 7 17.26 -23.27 -5.76
N PRO A 8 18.42 -23.94 -5.64
CA PRO A 8 18.93 -24.37 -4.35
C PRO A 8 19.31 -23.15 -3.48
N VAL A 9 19.07 -23.26 -2.17
CA VAL A 9 19.53 -22.26 -1.21
C VAL A 9 20.94 -22.62 -0.78
N SER A 10 21.89 -21.75 -1.10
CA SER A 10 23.29 -21.90 -0.70
C SER A 10 23.76 -20.58 -0.11
N ASN A 11 23.79 -20.49 1.22
CA ASN A 11 24.21 -19.29 1.95
C ASN A 11 24.76 -19.65 3.35
N HIS A 12 25.22 -18.62 4.06
CA HIS A 12 25.81 -18.73 5.39
C HIS A 12 24.79 -18.56 6.53
N GLY A 13 23.48 -18.55 6.25
CA GLY A 13 22.44 -18.50 7.28
C GLY A 13 22.52 -19.73 8.19
N ARG A 14 22.56 -19.51 9.51
CA ARG A 14 22.65 -20.56 10.54
C ARG A 14 21.72 -20.26 11.69
N ASP A 15 21.38 -21.33 12.41
CA ASP A 15 20.58 -21.31 13.62
C ASP A 15 19.23 -20.59 13.46
N GLY A 16 18.71 -20.03 14.54
CA GLY A 16 17.34 -19.53 14.64
C GLY A 16 16.41 -20.54 15.29
N LEU A 17 15.35 -20.03 15.92
CA LEU A 17 14.34 -20.86 16.57
C LEU A 17 13.68 -21.77 15.52
N MET A 18 13.62 -23.07 15.82
CA MET A 18 13.06 -24.09 14.92
C MET A 18 13.79 -24.23 13.56
N ALA A 19 15.09 -23.91 13.50
CA ALA A 19 15.92 -24.21 12.35
C ALA A 19 16.05 -25.73 12.15
N SER A 20 15.17 -26.29 11.33
CA SER A 20 15.09 -27.73 11.04
C SER A 20 15.88 -28.12 9.79
N ASN A 21 16.37 -27.15 9.01
CA ASN A 21 17.28 -27.43 7.91
C ASN A 21 18.65 -27.87 8.48
N SER A 22 19.20 -28.96 7.93
CA SER A 22 20.50 -29.52 8.33
C SER A 22 21.63 -29.16 7.36
N GLN A 23 21.30 -28.55 6.23
CA GLN A 23 22.26 -28.24 5.17
C GLN A 23 23.34 -27.29 5.69
N GLY A 24 24.59 -27.73 5.65
CA GLY A 24 25.74 -26.89 5.98
C GLY A 24 26.03 -26.66 7.47
N ARG A 25 25.42 -27.40 8.41
CA ARG A 25 25.69 -27.21 9.86
C ARG A 25 27.17 -27.27 10.25
N ALA A 26 27.97 -28.10 9.58
CA ALA A 26 29.41 -28.20 9.79
C ALA A 26 30.25 -27.37 8.80
N ALA A 27 29.61 -26.78 7.78
CA ALA A 27 30.29 -25.92 6.82
C ALA A 27 30.66 -24.59 7.49
N ARG A 28 31.73 -23.96 7.00
CA ARG A 28 32.11 -22.61 7.42
C ARG A 28 30.95 -21.65 7.13
N ASN A 29 30.72 -20.72 8.05
CA ASN A 29 29.60 -19.79 8.05
C ASN A 29 30.05 -18.35 7.77
N TYR A 30 31.20 -18.17 7.09
CA TYR A 30 31.78 -16.88 6.78
C TYR A 30 32.31 -16.85 5.35
N GLU A 31 32.36 -15.66 4.77
CA GLU A 31 32.94 -15.36 3.45
C GLU A 31 33.70 -14.01 3.54
N PRO A 32 34.83 -13.82 2.85
CA PRO A 32 35.58 -14.84 2.09
C PRO A 32 36.18 -15.90 3.00
N ASN A 33 36.31 -17.13 2.52
CA ASN A 33 36.98 -18.20 3.24
C ASN A 33 37.81 -19.07 2.27
N SER A 34 38.85 -19.73 2.78
CA SER A 34 39.77 -20.55 1.99
C SER A 34 39.30 -22.02 1.84
N TYR A 35 38.03 -22.30 2.08
CA TYR A 35 37.42 -23.62 1.97
C TYR A 35 36.30 -23.59 0.91
N ASP A 36 35.82 -24.76 0.50
CA ASP A 36 34.65 -24.85 -0.37
C ASP A 36 33.40 -24.34 0.36
N GLY A 37 32.55 -23.57 -0.33
CA GLY A 37 31.32 -23.03 0.23
C GLY A 37 30.56 -22.07 -0.71
N PRO A 38 29.40 -21.54 -0.27
CA PRO A 38 28.71 -20.48 -0.99
C PRO A 38 29.63 -19.29 -1.20
N ALA A 39 29.68 -18.79 -2.44
CA ALA A 39 30.43 -17.61 -2.85
C ALA A 39 29.56 -16.66 -3.66
N GLU A 40 29.86 -15.37 -3.59
CA GLU A 40 29.18 -14.38 -4.42
C GLU A 40 29.37 -14.62 -5.92
N THR A 41 28.36 -14.28 -6.72
CA THR A 41 28.37 -14.53 -8.18
C THR A 41 29.06 -13.43 -8.98
N GLY A 42 29.44 -12.31 -8.34
CA GLY A 42 29.94 -11.10 -9.01
C GLY A 42 28.91 -10.39 -9.90
N ARG A 43 27.67 -10.87 -9.96
CA ARG A 43 26.59 -10.25 -10.76
C ARG A 43 25.91 -9.14 -9.95
N PRO A 44 25.65 -7.97 -10.53
CA PRO A 44 24.84 -6.94 -9.89
C PRO A 44 23.46 -7.49 -9.52
N LEU A 45 23.01 -7.20 -8.30
CA LEU A 45 21.68 -7.60 -7.82
C LEU A 45 20.55 -6.78 -8.48
N SER A 46 20.87 -5.56 -8.91
CA SER A 46 19.96 -4.64 -9.58
C SER A 46 20.72 -3.79 -10.60
N ALA A 47 19.97 -3.13 -11.49
CA ALA A 47 20.53 -2.10 -12.35
C ALA A 47 20.98 -0.89 -11.50
N PRO A 48 22.08 -0.21 -11.86
CA PRO A 48 22.46 1.05 -11.23
C PRO A 48 21.35 2.09 -11.36
N LEU A 49 21.07 2.82 -10.28
CA LEU A 49 20.11 3.92 -10.26
C LEU A 49 20.85 5.22 -9.95
N ALA A 50 20.76 6.19 -10.86
CA ALA A 50 21.27 7.54 -10.61
C ALA A 50 20.37 8.23 -9.57
N VAL A 51 20.99 8.86 -8.57
CA VAL A 51 20.31 9.60 -7.51
C VAL A 51 20.96 10.97 -7.36
N ASP A 52 20.16 11.97 -6.97
CA ASP A 52 20.59 13.34 -6.74
C ASP A 52 19.80 13.96 -5.56
N GLY A 53 20.39 14.96 -4.91
CA GLY A 53 19.78 15.68 -3.79
C GLY A 53 20.35 15.35 -2.40
N TRP A 54 19.69 15.89 -1.37
CA TRP A 54 20.10 15.74 0.03
C TRP A 54 19.39 14.55 0.70
N THR A 55 20.08 13.89 1.63
CA THR A 55 19.47 12.87 2.49
C THR A 55 18.84 13.52 3.71
N GLY A 56 17.63 13.09 4.09
CA GLY A 56 16.94 13.59 5.27
C GLY A 56 15.45 13.35 5.21
N THR A 57 14.71 13.95 6.13
CA THR A 57 13.26 14.03 6.06
C THR A 57 12.88 15.17 5.13
N HIS A 58 12.14 14.86 4.07
CA HIS A 58 11.66 15.83 3.10
C HIS A 58 10.15 15.66 2.92
N GLU A 59 9.45 16.75 2.62
CA GLU A 59 8.07 16.66 2.15
C GLU A 59 8.03 15.86 0.85
N ALA A 60 6.96 15.09 0.66
CA ALA A 60 6.76 14.37 -0.59
C ALA A 60 6.62 15.39 -1.74
N PRO A 61 7.33 15.21 -2.87
CA PRO A 61 7.19 16.11 -4.00
C PRO A 61 5.75 16.04 -4.52
N LEU A 62 5.09 17.19 -4.61
CA LEU A 62 3.74 17.31 -5.16
C LEU A 62 3.79 17.14 -6.68
N HIS A 63 3.09 16.13 -7.20
CA HIS A 63 2.78 16.00 -8.61
C HIS A 63 1.61 16.92 -8.99
N THR A 64 1.53 17.37 -10.25
CA THR A 64 0.48 18.30 -10.72
C THR A 64 -0.94 17.74 -10.69
N LYS A 65 -1.11 16.48 -10.28
CA LYS A 65 -2.39 15.78 -10.10
C LYS A 65 -2.56 15.22 -8.68
N ASP A 66 -1.73 15.68 -7.73
CA ASP A 66 -1.82 15.33 -6.31
C ASP A 66 -2.79 16.29 -5.58
N ASP A 67 -3.89 16.67 -6.22
CA ASP A 67 -5.08 16.88 -5.40
C ASP A 67 -5.55 15.46 -5.06
N ASP A 68 -5.71 15.14 -3.77
CA ASP A 68 -6.01 13.79 -3.27
C ASP A 68 -7.34 13.21 -3.85
N PHE A 69 -8.01 13.95 -4.71
CA PHE A 69 -9.38 13.79 -5.14
C PHE A 69 -9.49 13.42 -6.63
N PHE A 70 -8.51 13.75 -7.47
CA PHE A 70 -8.55 13.54 -8.91
C PHE A 70 -8.82 12.08 -9.26
N GLN A 71 -8.02 11.16 -8.71
CA GLN A 71 -8.16 9.72 -9.00
C GLN A 71 -9.48 9.14 -8.45
N ALA A 72 -9.93 9.63 -7.28
CA ALA A 72 -11.19 9.21 -6.70
C ALA A 72 -12.40 9.66 -7.54
N GLY A 73 -12.34 10.89 -8.06
CA GLY A 73 -13.34 11.43 -8.99
C GLY A 73 -13.38 10.65 -10.30
N GLU A 74 -12.22 10.34 -10.89
CA GLU A 74 -12.14 9.53 -12.11
C GLU A 74 -12.73 8.13 -11.89
N LEU A 75 -12.41 7.47 -10.77
CA LEU A 75 -13.01 6.18 -10.43
C LEU A 75 -14.53 6.26 -10.31
N TYR A 76 -15.06 7.30 -9.65
CA TYR A 76 -16.51 7.51 -9.55
C TYR A 76 -17.15 7.70 -10.93
N ARG A 77 -16.52 8.50 -11.81
CA ARG A 77 -17.00 8.75 -13.17
C ARG A 77 -16.97 7.51 -14.05
N LEU A 78 -16.05 6.57 -13.81
CA LEU A 78 -16.00 5.29 -14.52
C LEU A 78 -17.10 4.30 -14.11
N MET A 79 -17.65 4.42 -12.91
CA MET A 79 -18.68 3.51 -12.39
C MET A 79 -20.04 3.66 -13.10
N SER A 80 -20.78 2.55 -13.21
CA SER A 80 -22.18 2.56 -13.63
C SER A 80 -23.07 3.28 -12.61
N GLN A 81 -24.29 3.65 -13.01
CA GLN A 81 -25.24 4.30 -12.10
C GLN A 81 -25.60 3.41 -10.90
N GLU A 82 -25.73 2.10 -11.10
CA GLU A 82 -26.00 1.12 -10.04
C GLU A 82 -24.81 0.98 -9.09
N GLU A 83 -23.58 0.98 -9.61
CA GLU A 83 -22.36 0.94 -8.83
C GLU A 83 -22.20 2.21 -7.97
N ARG A 84 -22.40 3.39 -8.56
CA ARG A 84 -22.40 4.67 -7.83
C ARG A 84 -23.46 4.67 -6.72
N SER A 85 -24.64 4.11 -6.99
CA SER A 85 -25.72 4.02 -5.99
C SER A 85 -25.34 3.13 -4.81
N ARG A 86 -24.74 1.96 -5.05
CA ARG A 86 -24.22 1.09 -3.98
C ARG A 86 -23.08 1.75 -3.20
N LEU A 87 -22.16 2.41 -3.89
CA LEU A 87 -21.05 3.13 -3.25
C LEU A 87 -21.57 4.22 -2.30
N VAL A 88 -22.49 5.07 -2.77
CA VAL A 88 -23.11 6.13 -1.98
C VAL A 88 -23.84 5.55 -0.77
N ALA A 89 -24.64 4.50 -0.95
CA ALA A 89 -25.37 3.86 0.15
C ALA A 89 -24.43 3.27 1.21
N ASN A 90 -23.36 2.60 0.79
CA ASN A 90 -22.37 2.02 1.71
C ASN A 90 -21.66 3.10 2.53
N ILE A 91 -21.26 4.20 1.89
CA ILE A 91 -20.57 5.31 2.57
C ILE A 91 -21.54 6.01 3.51
N ALA A 92 -22.74 6.35 3.04
CA ALA A 92 -23.74 7.03 3.84
C ALA A 92 -24.15 6.22 5.07
N GLY A 93 -24.32 4.90 4.92
CA GLY A 93 -24.64 4.00 6.03
C GLY A 93 -23.56 3.94 7.11
N GLY A 94 -22.29 4.10 6.76
CA GLY A 94 -21.20 4.22 7.74
C GLY A 94 -21.11 5.62 8.33
N LEU A 95 -21.20 6.66 7.49
CA LEU A 95 -20.97 8.05 7.91
C LEU A 95 -22.14 8.60 8.75
N SER A 96 -23.37 8.13 8.54
CA SER A 96 -24.54 8.52 9.34
C SER A 96 -24.40 8.14 10.81
N GLN A 97 -23.66 7.08 11.13
CA GLN A 97 -23.43 6.58 12.49
C GLN A 97 -22.38 7.40 13.27
N VAL A 98 -21.67 8.32 12.60
CA VAL A 98 -20.66 9.15 13.26
C VAL A 98 -21.33 10.20 14.14
N SER A 99 -20.93 10.27 15.41
CA SER A 99 -21.57 11.16 16.39
C SER A 99 -21.18 12.63 16.26
N LEU A 100 -19.99 12.92 15.70
CA LEU A 100 -19.47 14.28 15.60
C LEU A 100 -19.71 14.88 14.21
N ASP A 101 -20.58 15.88 14.11
CA ASP A 101 -20.93 16.53 12.84
C ASP A 101 -19.71 17.09 12.09
N ALA A 102 -18.76 17.66 12.81
CA ALA A 102 -17.52 18.19 12.22
C ALA A 102 -16.67 17.13 11.49
N VAL A 103 -16.81 15.84 11.85
CA VAL A 103 -16.14 14.74 11.12
C VAL A 103 -16.89 14.44 9.83
N ILE A 104 -18.22 14.48 9.85
CA ILE A 104 -19.06 14.26 8.68
C ILE A 104 -18.81 15.36 7.65
N GLU A 105 -18.87 16.63 8.06
CA GLU A 105 -18.65 17.80 7.20
C GLU A 105 -17.27 17.76 6.51
N LYS A 106 -16.22 17.38 7.24
CA LYS A 106 -14.88 17.19 6.67
C LYS A 106 -14.85 16.10 5.60
N ASN A 107 -15.50 14.96 5.85
CA ASN A 107 -15.57 13.88 4.87
C ASN A 107 -16.38 14.28 3.64
N LEU A 108 -17.51 14.97 3.82
CA LEU A 108 -18.32 15.48 2.70
C LEU A 108 -17.51 16.44 1.82
N THR A 109 -16.66 17.28 2.41
CA THR A 109 -15.76 18.17 1.67
C THR A 109 -14.83 17.39 0.73
N HIS A 110 -14.29 16.25 1.17
CA HIS A 110 -13.45 15.40 0.32
C HIS A 110 -14.22 14.78 -0.86
N PHE A 111 -15.46 14.32 -0.64
CA PHE A 111 -16.27 13.75 -1.72
C PHE A 111 -16.68 14.80 -2.75
N HIS A 112 -17.03 16.02 -2.29
CA HIS A 112 -17.29 17.17 -3.17
C HIS A 112 -16.04 17.58 -3.96
N ALA A 113 -14.85 17.53 -3.35
CA ALA A 113 -13.59 17.79 -4.03
C ALA A 113 -13.27 16.75 -5.11
N ALA A 114 -13.69 15.48 -4.91
CA ALA A 114 -13.49 14.42 -5.89
C ALA A 114 -14.45 14.52 -7.09
N ASP A 115 -15.74 14.71 -6.82
CA ASP A 115 -16.75 14.95 -7.85
C ASP A 115 -18.00 15.62 -7.24
N PRO A 116 -18.53 16.71 -7.83
CA PRO A 116 -19.71 17.40 -7.29
C PRO A 116 -20.98 16.53 -7.20
N GLU A 117 -21.19 15.60 -8.15
CA GLU A 117 -22.34 14.68 -8.08
C GLU A 117 -22.13 13.69 -6.93
N TYR A 118 -20.91 13.18 -6.78
CA TYR A 118 -20.57 12.24 -5.74
C TYR A 118 -20.77 12.82 -4.34
N GLY A 119 -20.18 13.99 -4.07
CA GLY A 119 -20.33 14.69 -2.79
C GLY A 119 -21.79 14.97 -2.44
N ARG A 120 -22.56 15.51 -3.39
CA ARG A 120 -24.00 15.79 -3.21
C ARG A 120 -24.78 14.53 -2.85
N ARG A 121 -24.56 13.42 -3.56
CA ARG A 121 -25.31 12.17 -3.33
C ARG A 121 -24.98 11.53 -1.99
N VAL A 122 -23.71 11.59 -1.56
CA VAL A 122 -23.33 11.12 -0.22
C VAL A 122 -23.96 12.01 0.86
N GLU A 123 -23.92 13.32 0.69
CA GLU A 123 -24.51 14.26 1.64
C GLU A 123 -26.02 14.06 1.82
N GLU A 124 -26.77 13.95 0.72
CA GLU A 124 -28.22 13.70 0.75
C GLU A 124 -28.55 12.39 1.46
N ALA A 125 -27.81 11.32 1.16
CA ALA A 125 -28.03 10.01 1.76
C ALA A 125 -27.68 9.99 3.27
N VAL A 126 -26.63 10.70 3.69
CA VAL A 126 -26.25 10.81 5.10
C VAL A 126 -27.29 11.59 5.89
N ARG A 127 -27.81 12.70 5.33
CA ARG A 127 -28.86 13.50 5.98
C ARG A 127 -30.13 12.67 6.17
N ALA A 128 -30.59 12.00 5.11
CA ALA A 128 -31.77 11.14 5.17
C ALA A 128 -31.66 10.09 6.30
N LEU A 129 -30.52 9.40 6.40
CA LEU A 129 -30.29 8.37 7.41
C LEU A 129 -30.13 8.89 8.85
N ARG A 130 -29.93 10.20 9.07
CA ARG A 130 -29.83 10.81 10.40
C ARG A 130 -31.14 11.44 10.86
N GLU A 131 -32.04 11.71 9.92
CA GLU A 131 -33.38 12.24 10.19
C GLU A 131 -34.40 11.12 10.52
N ASP A 132 -34.10 9.88 10.11
CA ASP A 132 -34.81 8.64 10.48
C ASP A 132 -34.48 8.15 11.90
#